data_AF-A0AAQ3TAV0-F1
#
_entry.id   AF-A0AAQ3TAV0-F1
#
_cell.length_a   1.000
_cell.length_b   1.000
_cell.length_c   1.000
_cell.angle_alpha   90.00
_cell.angle_beta   90.00
_cell.angle_gamma   90.00
#
_symmetry.space_group_name_H-M   'P 1'
#
loop_
_entity.id
_entity.type
_entity.pdbx_description
1 polymer ?
#
loop_
_entity_poly.entity_id
_entity_poly.type
_entity_poly.pdbx_seq_one_letter_code
_entity_poly.pdbx_strand_id
1 'polypeptide(L)'
;MGWGISRLIGLKAAALLSAAYFFQGLGVTLISFPLIYTSMIAMLISIASHPAIDLPLLLGKASDGTFPLWSWIMFSPFLLFIHLFVLLRRFVKNEPLYTEITDGVFVGGWPSSVEHLPPGDPAVIDCTCELPKSSTLSNNAYLCIPTWDTRAPQPSQIESAVRWAVRKRLQNKPVYVHCAYGTCLDSPPEHDDELWISIVLMWLFTMSNVFPLICEQEVALPVYKLNSIFSTFRMFQGHGRSVCVMCALLVALGFAEDWKAAEQIIREKRPSISMNTLHRKSLMEWSKHLLPSTRSGESDVSSVIHSDYNRK
;
A
#
# COMPACT_ATOMS: atom_id res chain seq x y z
N MET A 1 14.50 5.50 -12.94
CA MET A 1 13.03 5.54 -12.75
C MET A 1 12.58 4.14 -12.36
N GLY A 2 12.14 3.94 -11.12
CA GLY A 2 11.57 2.65 -10.72
C GLY A 2 10.36 2.31 -11.58
N TRP A 3 10.16 1.06 -11.94
CA TRP A 3 8.97 0.66 -12.66
C TRP A 3 7.78 0.69 -11.70
N GLY A 4 6.67 1.31 -12.11
CA GLY A 4 5.42 1.29 -11.35
C GLY A 4 4.68 -0.05 -11.49
N ILE A 5 3.71 -0.28 -10.59
CA ILE A 5 2.84 -1.46 -10.59
C ILE A 5 2.21 -1.75 -11.96
N SER A 6 1.83 -0.70 -12.71
CA SER A 6 1.21 -0.84 -14.03
C SER A 6 2.12 -1.57 -15.02
N ARG A 7 3.39 -1.15 -15.14
CA ARG A 7 4.34 -1.79 -16.08
C ARG A 7 4.65 -3.23 -15.70
N LEU A 8 4.78 -3.49 -14.39
CA LEU A 8 5.07 -4.83 -13.88
C LEU A 8 3.92 -5.79 -14.15
N ILE A 9 2.69 -5.38 -13.81
CA ILE A 9 1.51 -6.19 -14.04
C ILE A 9 1.25 -6.35 -15.54
N GLY A 10 1.49 -5.30 -16.35
CA GLY A 10 1.40 -5.39 -17.81
C GLY A 10 2.37 -6.42 -18.40
N LEU A 11 3.62 -6.46 -17.92
CA LEU A 11 4.59 -7.48 -18.35
C LEU A 11 4.16 -8.89 -17.94
N LYS A 12 3.64 -9.06 -16.71
CA LYS A 12 3.06 -10.33 -16.26
C LYS A 12 1.87 -10.75 -17.12
N ALA A 13 1.00 -9.83 -17.48
CA ALA A 13 -0.14 -10.10 -18.36
C ALA A 13 0.33 -10.61 -19.73
N ALA A 14 1.33 -9.95 -20.33
CA ALA A 14 1.91 -10.38 -21.61
C ALA A 14 2.56 -11.76 -21.52
N ALA A 15 3.34 -12.04 -20.46
CA ALA A 15 3.97 -13.34 -20.25
C ALA A 15 2.93 -14.47 -20.09
N LEU A 16 1.87 -14.23 -19.30
CA LEU A 16 0.77 -15.19 -19.11
C LEU A 16 0.00 -15.44 -20.41
N LEU A 17 -0.22 -14.40 -21.23
CA LEU A 17 -0.88 -14.56 -22.53
C LEU A 17 -0.05 -15.40 -23.50
N SER A 18 1.26 -15.13 -23.57
CA SER A 18 2.18 -15.92 -24.39
C SER A 18 2.23 -17.38 -23.94
N ALA A 19 2.26 -17.64 -22.63
CA ALA A 19 2.20 -18.98 -22.09
C ALA A 19 0.88 -19.68 -22.45
N ALA A 20 -0.25 -18.98 -22.34
CA ALA A 20 -1.56 -19.54 -22.69
C ALA A 20 -1.64 -19.94 -24.17
N TYR A 21 -1.10 -19.11 -25.07
CA TYR A 21 -1.03 -19.39 -26.51
C TYR A 21 -0.14 -20.61 -26.80
N PHE A 22 0.99 -20.73 -26.10
CA PHE A 22 1.87 -21.89 -26.21
C PHE A 22 1.15 -23.19 -25.79
N PHE A 23 0.46 -23.20 -24.64
CA PHE A 23 -0.30 -24.37 -24.18
C PHE A 23 -1.48 -24.72 -25.09
N GLN A 24 -2.10 -23.72 -25.73
CA GLN A 24 -3.15 -23.95 -26.70
C GLN A 24 -2.60 -24.65 -27.96
N GLY A 25 -1.40 -24.29 -28.41
CA GLY A 25 -0.69 -24.97 -29.50
C GLY A 25 -0.31 -26.42 -29.18
N LEU A 26 -0.14 -26.76 -27.90
CA LEU A 26 0.10 -28.13 -27.42
C LEU A 26 -1.20 -28.94 -27.20
N GLY A 27 -2.37 -28.36 -27.45
CA GLY A 27 -3.67 -29.04 -27.26
C GLY A 27 -4.15 -29.10 -25.81
N VAL A 28 -3.47 -28.44 -24.86
CA VAL A 28 -3.81 -28.45 -23.43
C VAL A 28 -4.77 -27.30 -23.09
N THR A 29 -5.98 -27.35 -23.65
CA THR A 29 -6.96 -26.26 -23.60
C THR A 29 -7.49 -25.95 -22.19
N LEU A 30 -7.56 -26.94 -21.30
CA LEU A 30 -8.00 -26.79 -19.91
C LEU A 30 -7.15 -25.80 -19.10
N ILE A 31 -5.84 -25.75 -19.34
CA ILE A 31 -4.91 -24.87 -18.64
C ILE A 31 -4.88 -23.46 -19.27
N SER A 32 -5.16 -23.36 -20.57
CA SER A 32 -5.16 -22.06 -21.28
C SER A 32 -6.24 -21.10 -20.77
N PHE A 33 -7.45 -21.58 -20.43
CA PHE A 33 -8.54 -20.72 -19.96
C PHE A 33 -8.21 -19.90 -18.70
N PRO A 34 -7.75 -20.49 -17.58
CA PRO A 34 -7.40 -19.71 -16.39
C PRO A 34 -6.20 -18.77 -16.61
N LEU A 35 -5.26 -19.13 -17.50
CA LEU A 35 -4.14 -18.27 -17.85
C LEU A 35 -4.59 -17.04 -18.65
N ILE A 36 -5.49 -17.21 -19.62
CA ILE A 36 -6.10 -16.10 -20.39
C ILE A 36 -6.88 -15.20 -19.44
N TYR A 37 -7.71 -15.77 -18.57
CA TYR A 37 -8.47 -15.02 -17.57
C TYR A 37 -7.55 -14.19 -16.68
N THR A 38 -6.51 -14.80 -16.11
CA THR A 38 -5.54 -14.11 -15.26
C THR A 38 -4.80 -13.01 -16.02
N SER A 39 -4.44 -13.26 -17.29
CA SER A 39 -3.82 -12.26 -18.16
C SER A 39 -4.73 -11.06 -18.43
N MET A 40 -6.01 -11.29 -18.73
CA MET A 40 -7.00 -10.23 -18.95
C MET A 40 -7.19 -9.36 -17.71
N ILE A 41 -7.34 -9.99 -16.54
CA ILE A 41 -7.47 -9.27 -15.26
C ILE A 41 -6.19 -8.48 -14.95
N ALA A 42 -5.01 -9.07 -15.16
CA ALA A 42 -3.74 -8.37 -14.99
C ALA A 42 -3.64 -7.16 -15.95
N MET A 43 -4.05 -7.29 -17.21
CA MET A 43 -4.07 -6.17 -18.16
C MET A 43 -5.01 -5.06 -17.69
N LEU A 44 -6.21 -5.40 -17.23
CA LEU A 44 -7.16 -4.43 -16.69
C LEU A 44 -6.59 -3.67 -15.49
N ILE A 45 -5.94 -4.37 -14.56
CA ILE A 45 -5.29 -3.75 -13.40
C ILE A 45 -4.09 -2.91 -13.82
N SER A 46 -3.31 -3.34 -14.81
CA SER A 46 -2.22 -2.55 -15.39
C SER A 46 -2.71 -1.20 -15.93
N ILE A 47 -3.82 -1.22 -16.67
CA ILE A 47 -4.46 -0.01 -17.21
C ILE A 47 -5.02 0.86 -16.09
N ALA A 48 -5.82 0.30 -15.19
CA ALA A 48 -6.46 1.06 -14.10
C ALA A 48 -5.44 1.64 -13.12
N SER A 49 -4.33 0.94 -12.93
CA SER A 49 -3.21 1.42 -12.13
C SER A 49 -2.26 2.30 -12.92
N HIS A 50 -2.50 2.73 -14.16
CA HIS A 50 -1.60 3.62 -14.93
C HIS A 50 -1.63 5.08 -14.39
N PRO A 51 -0.54 5.89 -14.42
CA PRO A 51 -0.52 7.24 -13.79
C PRO A 51 -1.52 8.22 -14.38
N ALA A 52 -1.89 8.01 -15.65
CA ALA A 52 -2.87 8.84 -16.34
C ALA A 52 -4.33 8.49 -15.99
N ILE A 53 -4.60 7.29 -15.45
CA ILE A 53 -5.95 6.80 -15.15
C ILE A 53 -6.19 6.79 -13.65
N ASP A 54 -5.28 6.15 -12.91
CA ASP A 54 -5.26 6.08 -11.45
C ASP A 54 -6.64 5.85 -10.81
N LEU A 55 -7.25 4.71 -11.14
CA LEU A 55 -8.60 4.35 -10.69
C LEU A 55 -8.54 3.25 -9.60
N PRO A 56 -8.22 3.59 -8.34
CA PRO A 56 -8.10 2.62 -7.24
C PRO A 56 -9.46 2.03 -6.81
N LEU A 57 -10.56 2.64 -7.24
CA LEU A 57 -11.93 2.15 -7.00
C LEU A 57 -12.31 0.94 -7.86
N LEU A 58 -11.47 0.54 -8.84
CA LEU A 58 -11.74 -0.60 -9.72
C LEU A 58 -12.08 -1.88 -8.95
N LEU A 59 -11.37 -2.13 -7.85
CA LEU A 59 -11.56 -3.33 -7.03
C LEU A 59 -12.85 -3.28 -6.19
N GLY A 60 -13.60 -2.18 -6.23
CA GLY A 60 -14.87 -2.04 -5.52
C GLY A 60 -14.74 -2.03 -3.99
N LYS A 61 -13.56 -1.68 -3.45
CA LYS A 61 -13.37 -1.57 -2.00
C LYS A 61 -14.27 -0.48 -1.44
N ALA A 62 -15.17 -0.86 -0.53
CA ALA A 62 -16.06 0.07 0.14
C ALA A 62 -15.29 1.01 1.08
N SER A 63 -15.91 2.13 1.47
CA SER A 63 -15.38 3.03 2.52
C SER A 63 -15.07 2.30 3.82
N ASP A 64 -15.85 1.25 4.11
CA ASP A 64 -15.74 0.43 5.31
C ASP A 64 -14.65 -0.65 5.22
N GLY A 65 -13.94 -0.70 4.08
CA GLY A 65 -12.82 -1.57 3.81
C GLY A 65 -13.19 -3.00 3.43
N THR A 66 -14.48 -3.28 3.22
CA THR A 66 -14.99 -4.58 2.75
C THR A 66 -15.03 -4.63 1.23
N PHE A 67 -14.86 -5.83 0.68
CA PHE A 67 -15.06 -6.10 -0.74
C PHE A 67 -16.41 -6.77 -1.00
N PRO A 68 -17.16 -6.35 -2.03
CA PRO A 68 -18.34 -7.06 -2.46
C PRO A 68 -17.97 -8.42 -3.08
N LEU A 69 -18.88 -9.39 -3.02
CA LEU A 69 -18.64 -10.75 -3.54
C LEU A 69 -18.25 -10.76 -5.02
N TRP A 70 -18.81 -9.87 -5.84
CA TRP A 70 -18.47 -9.77 -7.27
C TRP A 70 -16.99 -9.39 -7.48
N SER A 71 -16.42 -8.54 -6.62
CA SER A 71 -15.00 -8.15 -6.70
C SER A 71 -14.11 -9.36 -6.38
N TRP A 72 -14.47 -10.13 -5.36
CA TRP A 72 -13.77 -11.37 -5.04
C TRP A 72 -13.79 -12.38 -6.17
N ILE A 73 -14.92 -12.56 -6.86
CA ILE A 73 -15.01 -13.49 -7.98
C ILE A 73 -14.17 -12.98 -9.17
N MET A 74 -14.38 -11.73 -9.58
CA MET A 74 -13.76 -11.14 -10.77
C MET A 74 -12.25 -10.89 -10.61
N PHE A 75 -11.82 -10.40 -9.45
CA PHE A 75 -10.42 -10.05 -9.17
C PHE A 75 -9.70 -11.08 -8.29
N SER A 76 -10.32 -12.24 -8.05
CA SER A 76 -9.74 -13.36 -7.29
C SER A 76 -8.26 -13.63 -7.59
N PRO A 77 -7.80 -13.80 -8.85
CA PRO A 77 -6.40 -14.16 -9.08
C PRO A 77 -5.43 -13.09 -8.58
N PHE A 78 -5.83 -11.82 -8.60
CA PHE A 78 -5.01 -10.71 -8.14
C PHE A 78 -5.10 -10.51 -6.62
N LEU A 79 -6.31 -10.51 -6.06
CA LEU A 79 -6.54 -10.31 -4.63
C LEU A 79 -5.92 -11.45 -3.81
N LEU A 80 -6.12 -12.70 -4.23
CA LEU A 80 -5.51 -13.86 -3.59
C LEU A 80 -3.99 -13.82 -3.68
N PHE A 81 -3.45 -13.43 -4.84
CA PHE A 81 -2.01 -13.29 -5.02
C PHE A 81 -1.41 -12.29 -4.03
N ILE A 82 -2.02 -11.10 -3.89
CA ILE A 82 -1.52 -10.08 -2.97
C ILE A 82 -1.65 -10.52 -1.52
N HIS A 83 -2.78 -11.12 -1.13
CA HIS A 83 -2.98 -11.60 0.23
C HIS A 83 -1.95 -12.65 0.62
N LEU A 84 -1.78 -13.66 -0.24
CA LEU A 84 -0.80 -14.70 -0.04
C LEU A 84 0.61 -14.11 0.00
N PHE A 85 0.94 -13.19 -0.91
CA PHE A 85 2.24 -12.54 -0.94
C PHE A 85 2.54 -11.76 0.34
N VAL A 86 1.56 -11.01 0.86
CA VAL A 86 1.72 -10.25 2.12
C VAL A 86 1.89 -11.20 3.31
N LEU A 87 1.15 -12.30 3.37
CA LEU A 87 1.28 -13.31 4.43
C LEU A 87 2.62 -14.02 4.36
N LEU A 88 3.01 -14.54 3.20
CA LEU A 88 4.30 -15.21 3.00
C LEU A 88 5.45 -14.27 3.33
N ARG A 89 5.40 -13.02 2.89
CA ARG A 89 6.43 -12.03 3.21
C ARG A 89 6.58 -11.81 4.72
N ARG A 90 5.49 -11.89 5.49
CA ARG A 90 5.57 -11.80 6.97
C ARG A 90 6.21 -13.02 7.59
N PHE A 91 5.89 -14.22 7.09
CA PHE A 91 6.51 -15.44 7.59
C PHE A 91 8.03 -15.46 7.34
N VAL A 92 8.46 -14.89 6.21
CA VAL A 92 9.88 -14.76 5.89
C VAL A 92 10.56 -13.65 6.72
N LYS A 93 9.89 -12.52 6.91
CA LYS A 93 10.48 -11.32 7.52
C LYS A 93 9.96 -11.13 8.94
N ASN A 94 10.82 -11.38 9.92
CA ASN A 94 10.63 -11.00 11.33
C ASN A 94 10.82 -9.48 11.56
N GLU A 95 10.09 -8.65 10.81
CA GLU A 95 10.07 -7.20 11.01
C GLU A 95 8.86 -6.78 11.87
N PRO A 96 8.99 -5.77 12.73
CA PRO A 96 7.87 -5.27 13.51
C PRO A 96 6.79 -4.69 12.58
N LEU A 97 5.57 -5.23 12.67
CA LEU A 97 4.47 -4.85 11.78
C LEU A 97 4.12 -3.36 11.87
N TYR A 98 4.22 -2.79 13.06
CA TYR A 98 4.00 -1.38 13.33
C TYR A 98 5.14 -0.80 14.18
N THR A 99 5.33 0.52 14.09
CA THR A 99 6.28 1.27 14.91
C THR A 99 5.63 2.56 15.33
N GLU A 100 5.82 2.93 16.59
CA GLU A 100 5.36 4.19 17.14
C GLU A 100 6.29 5.32 16.74
N ILE A 101 5.78 6.29 15.99
CA ILE A 101 6.56 7.45 15.53
C ILE A 101 6.54 8.57 16.56
N THR A 102 5.38 8.85 17.14
CA THR A 102 5.20 9.75 18.28
C THR A 102 4.13 9.17 19.19
N ASP A 103 3.98 9.69 20.41
CA ASP A 103 3.09 9.15 21.43
C ASP A 103 1.67 8.93 20.89
N GLY A 104 1.26 7.67 20.73
CA GLY A 104 -0.05 7.27 20.20
C GLY A 104 -0.24 7.46 18.70
N VAL A 105 0.83 7.58 17.91
CA VAL A 105 0.82 7.64 16.44
C VAL A 105 1.73 6.57 15.85
N PHE A 106 1.13 5.61 15.16
CA PHE A 106 1.77 4.40 14.68
C PHE A 106 1.74 4.31 13.15
N VAL A 107 2.81 3.80 12.55
CA VAL A 107 2.87 3.49 11.10
C VAL A 107 3.18 2.01 10.89
N GLY A 108 2.58 1.36 9.89
CA GLY A 108 2.76 -0.09 9.71
C GLY A 108 2.28 -0.73 8.42
N GLY A 109 2.35 -2.05 8.39
CA GLY A 109 1.80 -2.92 7.35
C GLY A 109 0.37 -3.36 7.67
N TRP A 110 -0.27 -4.11 6.78
CA TRP A 110 -1.69 -4.43 6.92
C TRP A 110 -2.03 -5.30 8.16
N PRO A 111 -2.91 -4.91 9.07
CA PRO A 111 -3.24 -5.76 10.22
C PRO A 111 -4.21 -6.88 9.79
N SER A 112 -3.73 -8.13 9.71
CA SER A 112 -4.59 -9.26 9.34
C SER A 112 -5.48 -9.73 10.49
N SER A 113 -5.10 -9.44 11.74
CA SER A 113 -5.82 -9.80 12.98
C SER A 113 -5.74 -8.66 14.00
N VAL A 114 -6.47 -8.78 15.10
CA VAL A 114 -6.46 -7.80 16.21
C VAL A 114 -5.11 -7.76 16.92
N GLU A 115 -4.45 -8.91 17.05
CA GLU A 115 -3.13 -9.04 17.66
C GLU A 115 -2.06 -8.23 16.91
N HIS A 116 -2.33 -7.93 15.64
CA HIS A 116 -1.50 -7.12 14.77
C HIS A 116 -1.78 -5.62 14.86
N LEU A 117 -2.73 -5.18 15.71
CA LEU A 117 -3.01 -3.77 15.93
C LEU A 117 -2.16 -3.20 17.07
N PRO A 118 -1.76 -1.91 16.97
CA PRO A 118 -1.20 -1.19 18.11
C PRO A 118 -2.12 -1.23 19.34
N PRO A 119 -1.56 -1.11 20.55
CA PRO A 119 -2.35 -1.07 21.77
C PRO A 119 -3.29 0.15 21.82
N GLY A 120 -4.41 0.01 22.53
CA GLY A 120 -5.32 1.13 22.85
C GLY A 120 -6.45 1.41 21.85
N ASP A 121 -6.92 0.41 21.10
CA ASP A 121 -8.02 0.55 20.11
C ASP A 121 -7.77 1.72 19.11
N PRO A 122 -6.74 1.60 18.26
CA PRO A 122 -6.32 2.69 17.40
C PRO A 122 -7.37 2.99 16.31
N ALA A 123 -7.51 4.27 15.99
CA ALA A 123 -8.16 4.72 14.77
C ALA A 123 -7.26 4.44 13.57
N VAL A 124 -7.74 3.63 12.63
CA VAL A 124 -6.95 3.07 11.54
C VAL A 124 -7.20 3.80 10.22
N ILE A 125 -6.13 4.25 9.59
CA ILE A 125 -6.10 4.76 8.23
C ILE A 125 -5.47 3.70 7.33
N ASP A 126 -6.26 3.20 6.39
CA ASP A 126 -5.85 2.20 5.42
C ASP A 126 -5.57 2.85 4.06
N CYS A 127 -4.31 2.83 3.65
CA CYS A 127 -3.89 3.39 2.35
C CYS A 127 -3.91 2.37 1.21
N THR A 128 -4.56 1.22 1.37
CA THR A 128 -4.62 0.15 0.36
C THR A 128 -5.95 0.12 -0.37
N CYS A 129 -5.91 -0.14 -1.68
CA CYS A 129 -7.10 -0.47 -2.47
C CYS A 129 -7.31 -1.98 -2.57
N GLU A 130 -6.29 -2.77 -2.25
CA GLU A 130 -6.16 -4.19 -2.55
C GLU A 130 -6.34 -5.12 -1.36
N LEU A 131 -6.25 -4.63 -0.12
CA LEU A 131 -6.37 -5.44 1.10
C LEU A 131 -7.68 -5.15 1.84
N PRO A 132 -8.38 -6.15 2.41
CA PRO A 132 -9.62 -5.94 3.15
C PRO A 132 -9.34 -5.46 4.57
N LYS A 133 -10.30 -4.75 5.17
CA LYS A 133 -10.29 -4.47 6.59
C LYS A 133 -10.40 -5.77 7.40
N SER A 134 -9.68 -5.86 8.53
CA SER A 134 -9.91 -6.92 9.50
C SER A 134 -11.30 -6.78 10.14
N SER A 135 -12.03 -7.89 10.25
CA SER A 135 -13.44 -7.91 10.69
C SER A 135 -13.67 -7.34 12.09
N THR A 136 -12.63 -7.29 12.91
CA THR A 136 -12.74 -6.85 14.31
C THR A 136 -12.64 -5.33 14.49
N LEU A 137 -12.29 -4.57 13.45
CA LEU A 137 -12.26 -3.11 13.55
C LEU A 137 -13.65 -2.51 13.38
N SER A 138 -14.05 -1.70 14.36
CA SER A 138 -15.28 -0.91 14.28
C SER A 138 -15.24 0.08 13.11
N ASN A 139 -16.36 0.26 12.41
CA ASN A 139 -16.45 1.22 11.29
C ASN A 139 -16.12 2.66 11.72
N ASN A 140 -16.42 3.02 12.97
CA ASN A 140 -16.15 4.35 13.51
C ASN A 140 -14.65 4.62 13.78
N ALA A 141 -13.82 3.58 13.78
CA ALA A 141 -12.38 3.66 13.98
C ALA A 141 -11.61 3.35 12.70
N TYR A 142 -12.25 3.37 11.52
CA TYR A 142 -11.60 3.00 10.26
C TYR A 142 -11.86 4.03 9.16
N LEU A 143 -10.81 4.38 8.42
CA LEU A 143 -10.88 5.23 7.23
C LEU A 143 -10.03 4.63 6.12
N CYS A 144 -10.63 4.34 4.96
CA CYS A 144 -9.92 3.87 3.78
C CYS A 144 -9.62 5.01 2.81
N ILE A 145 -8.35 5.12 2.40
CA ILE A 145 -7.88 5.95 1.29
C ILE A 145 -7.35 4.99 0.21
N PRO A 146 -8.22 4.48 -0.68
CA PRO A 146 -7.83 3.48 -1.65
C PRO A 146 -6.79 4.07 -2.59
N THR A 147 -5.58 3.51 -2.56
CA THR A 147 -4.45 3.97 -3.37
C THR A 147 -3.73 2.76 -3.94
N TRP A 148 -3.40 2.77 -5.23
CA TRP A 148 -2.60 1.69 -5.82
C TRP A 148 -1.18 1.65 -5.25
N ASP A 149 -0.61 0.45 -5.17
CA ASP A 149 0.80 0.32 -4.84
C ASP A 149 1.66 1.09 -5.86
N THR A 150 2.72 1.75 -5.39
CA THR A 150 3.55 2.72 -6.15
C THR A 150 2.88 4.05 -6.50
N ARG A 151 1.62 4.28 -6.11
CA ARG A 151 0.89 5.55 -6.28
C ARG A 151 0.72 6.31 -4.99
N ALA A 152 0.41 7.59 -5.16
CA ALA A 152 0.27 8.51 -4.06
C ALA A 152 -1.22 8.85 -3.88
N PRO A 153 -1.71 8.94 -2.64
CA PRO A 153 -3.02 9.51 -2.37
C PRO A 153 -3.06 10.95 -2.86
N GLN A 154 -4.23 11.41 -3.31
CA GLN A 154 -4.42 12.79 -3.77
C GLN A 154 -4.32 13.78 -2.60
N PRO A 155 -3.90 15.03 -2.82
CA PRO A 155 -3.77 16.02 -1.75
C PRO A 155 -5.04 16.22 -0.91
N SER A 156 -6.21 16.18 -1.54
CA SER A 156 -7.51 16.26 -0.86
C SER A 156 -7.80 15.04 0.02
N GLN A 157 -7.39 13.84 -0.42
CA GLN A 157 -7.52 12.61 0.37
C GLN A 157 -6.59 12.64 1.57
N ILE A 158 -5.34 13.09 1.38
CA ILE A 158 -4.39 13.32 2.47
C ILE A 158 -5.01 14.26 3.50
N GLU A 159 -5.50 15.42 3.08
CA GLU A 159 -6.13 16.41 3.97
C GLU A 159 -7.33 15.83 4.73
N SER A 160 -8.22 15.10 4.04
CA SER A 160 -9.39 14.49 4.67
C SER A 160 -9.01 13.47 5.76
N ALA A 161 -7.94 12.71 5.51
CA ALA A 161 -7.44 11.70 6.43
C ALA A 161 -6.72 12.30 7.62
N VAL A 162 -5.92 13.35 7.39
CA VAL A 162 -5.27 14.12 8.44
C VAL A 162 -6.32 14.74 9.36
N ARG A 163 -7.33 15.44 8.83
CA ARG A 163 -8.43 16.01 9.64
C ARG A 163 -9.18 14.96 10.43
N TRP A 164 -9.42 13.79 9.83
CA TRP A 164 -10.06 12.67 10.53
C TRP A 164 -9.18 12.14 11.67
N ALA A 165 -7.88 11.91 11.43
CA ALA A 165 -6.94 11.46 12.46
C ALA A 165 -6.78 12.47 13.59
N VAL A 166 -6.63 13.77 13.28
CA VAL A 166 -6.53 14.82 14.31
C VAL A 166 -7.76 14.81 15.22
N ARG A 167 -8.97 14.67 14.66
CA ARG A 167 -10.20 14.54 15.47
C ARG A 167 -10.18 13.30 16.37
N LYS A 168 -9.62 12.18 15.91
CA LYS A 168 -9.47 10.96 16.73
C LYS A 168 -8.43 11.15 17.84
N ARG A 169 -7.33 11.85 17.55
CA ARG A 169 -6.32 12.23 18.56
C ARG A 169 -6.90 13.12 19.65
N LEU A 170 -7.76 14.07 19.31
CA LEU A 170 -8.49 14.89 20.30
C LEU A 170 -9.41 14.07 21.21
N GLN A 171 -9.83 12.88 20.78
CA GLN A 171 -10.60 11.92 21.59
C GLN A 171 -9.69 10.99 22.41
N ASN A 172 -8.40 11.30 22.54
CA ASN A 172 -7.37 10.46 23.15
C ASN A 172 -7.26 9.05 22.54
N LYS A 173 -7.71 8.87 21.29
CA LYS A 173 -7.52 7.61 20.57
C LYS A 173 -6.14 7.59 19.88
N PRO A 174 -5.39 6.48 19.96
CA PRO A 174 -4.23 6.27 19.13
C PRO A 174 -4.60 6.29 17.64
N VAL A 175 -3.68 6.66 16.76
CA VAL A 175 -3.88 6.62 15.30
C VAL A 175 -2.87 5.66 14.68
N TYR A 176 -3.34 4.78 13.81
CA TYR A 176 -2.52 3.83 13.07
C TYR A 176 -2.68 4.02 11.58
N VAL A 177 -1.59 4.36 10.88
CA VAL A 177 -1.58 4.53 9.42
C VAL A 177 -0.86 3.35 8.80
N HIS A 178 -1.54 2.57 7.96
CA HIS A 178 -0.94 1.40 7.34
C HIS A 178 -1.05 1.38 5.82
N CYS A 179 -0.12 0.62 5.24
CA CYS A 179 -0.09 0.24 3.83
C CYS A 179 -0.10 -1.31 3.78
N ALA A 180 0.28 -1.92 2.66
CA ALA A 180 0.45 -3.36 2.55
C ALA A 180 1.61 -3.87 3.44
N TYR A 181 2.77 -3.22 3.36
CA TYR A 181 4.02 -3.75 3.93
C TYR A 181 4.62 -2.95 5.08
N GLY A 182 4.35 -1.64 5.18
CA GLY A 182 4.83 -0.80 6.28
C GLY A 182 6.32 -0.44 6.33
N THR A 183 7.20 -1.15 5.61
CA THR A 183 8.68 -0.95 5.62
C THR A 183 9.30 -1.30 4.25
N CYS A 184 10.49 -0.75 3.93
CA CYS A 184 11.40 -1.22 2.85
C CYS A 184 12.39 -2.25 3.41
N LEU A 185 13.10 -2.91 2.50
CA LEU A 185 14.21 -3.80 2.79
C LEU A 185 15.49 -3.00 3.07
N ASP A 186 16.10 -3.23 4.23
CA ASP A 186 17.54 -3.06 4.45
C ASP A 186 18.18 -4.46 4.52
N SER A 187 18.33 -5.14 3.38
CA SER A 187 19.16 -6.36 3.32
C SER A 187 20.05 -6.31 2.07
N PRO A 188 21.39 -6.42 2.21
CA PRO A 188 22.28 -6.64 1.09
C PRO A 188 22.01 -8.01 0.43
N PRO A 189 22.34 -8.17 -0.85
CA PRO A 189 21.88 -9.29 -1.67
C PRO A 189 22.85 -10.46 -1.51
N GLU A 190 22.63 -11.38 -0.56
CA GLU A 190 23.50 -12.58 -0.54
C GLU A 190 22.92 -13.86 0.07
N HIS A 191 21.73 -13.83 0.69
CA HIS A 191 21.22 -15.05 1.36
C HIS A 191 19.72 -15.36 1.27
N ASP A 192 18.91 -14.49 0.66
CA ASP A 192 17.44 -14.69 0.62
C ASP A 192 16.94 -15.44 -0.64
N ASP A 193 17.81 -15.73 -1.61
CA ASP A 193 17.38 -16.22 -2.93
C ASP A 193 16.72 -17.61 -2.87
N GLU A 194 17.11 -18.50 -1.96
CA GLU A 194 16.54 -19.86 -1.87
C GLU A 194 15.09 -19.90 -1.38
N LEU A 195 14.72 -19.01 -0.46
CA LEU A 195 13.36 -18.94 0.08
C LEU A 195 12.39 -18.27 -0.91
N TRP A 196 12.89 -17.31 -1.69
CA TRP A 196 12.15 -16.69 -2.80
C TRP A 196 11.98 -17.64 -3.98
N ILE A 197 13.00 -18.42 -4.30
CA ILE A 197 12.90 -19.56 -5.23
C ILE A 197 11.81 -20.50 -4.74
N SER A 198 11.79 -20.86 -3.46
CA SER A 198 10.78 -21.77 -2.90
C SER A 198 9.36 -21.21 -2.93
N ILE A 199 9.15 -19.91 -2.65
CA ILE A 199 7.82 -19.25 -2.69
C ILE A 199 7.30 -19.05 -4.12
N VAL A 200 8.17 -18.66 -5.05
CA VAL A 200 7.80 -18.53 -6.47
C VAL A 200 7.63 -19.90 -7.10
N LEU A 201 8.46 -20.87 -6.73
CA LEU A 201 8.22 -22.28 -7.03
C LEU A 201 6.93 -22.73 -6.40
N MET A 202 6.54 -22.32 -5.18
CA MET A 202 5.25 -22.64 -4.56
C MET A 202 4.09 -21.99 -5.29
N TRP A 203 4.24 -20.76 -5.80
CA TRP A 203 3.22 -20.08 -6.61
C TRP A 203 3.06 -20.77 -7.97
N LEU A 204 4.18 -21.07 -8.63
CA LEU A 204 4.23 -21.93 -9.80
C LEU A 204 3.63 -23.30 -9.47
N PHE A 205 3.92 -23.91 -8.32
CA PHE A 205 3.45 -25.21 -7.85
C PHE A 205 1.97 -25.20 -7.50
N THR A 206 1.43 -24.10 -6.99
CA THR A 206 -0.02 -23.95 -6.73
C THR A 206 -0.78 -23.77 -8.03
N MET A 207 -0.19 -23.14 -9.05
CA MET A 207 -0.70 -23.21 -10.43
C MET A 207 -0.46 -24.60 -11.04
N SER A 208 0.58 -25.31 -10.59
CA SER A 208 0.86 -26.71 -10.90
C SER A 208 0.11 -27.72 -10.02
N ASN A 209 -0.79 -27.32 -9.12
CA ASN A 209 -1.64 -28.29 -8.39
C ASN A 209 -2.88 -28.68 -9.22
N VAL A 210 -2.92 -28.24 -10.48
CA VAL A 210 -3.67 -28.87 -11.60
C VAL A 210 -2.75 -29.82 -12.41
N PHE A 211 -1.51 -30.06 -11.94
CA PHE A 211 -0.41 -30.64 -12.71
C PHE A 211 0.18 -31.90 -12.03
N PRO A 212 -0.58 -33.01 -11.94
CA PRO A 212 0.03 -34.32 -12.01
C PRO A 212 -0.41 -34.98 -13.32
N LEU A 213 0.20 -34.60 -14.45
CA LEU A 213 0.08 -35.38 -15.70
C LEU A 213 1.13 -35.09 -16.78
N ILE A 214 2.25 -34.42 -16.50
CA ILE A 214 3.34 -34.33 -17.48
C ILE A 214 4.63 -34.84 -16.85
N CYS A 215 4.88 -36.11 -17.20
CA CYS A 215 6.09 -36.87 -17.00
C CYS A 215 7.28 -36.20 -17.73
N GLU A 216 8.45 -36.26 -17.08
CA GLU A 216 9.79 -36.24 -17.67
C GLU A 216 10.05 -35.30 -18.87
N GLN A 217 10.38 -34.05 -18.59
CA GLN A 217 11.35 -33.33 -19.43
C GLN A 217 12.06 -32.25 -18.58
N GLU A 218 13.33 -32.50 -18.26
CA GLU A 218 14.22 -31.55 -17.60
C GLU A 218 14.41 -30.31 -18.49
N VAL A 219 13.61 -29.26 -18.26
CA VAL A 219 13.92 -27.91 -18.73
C VAL A 219 14.61 -27.17 -17.59
N ALA A 220 15.91 -27.37 -17.46
CA ALA A 220 16.76 -26.60 -16.56
C ALA A 220 16.80 -25.13 -17.03
N LEU A 221 15.95 -24.28 -16.46
CA LEU A 221 16.08 -22.83 -16.62
C LEU A 221 17.34 -22.36 -15.87
N PRO A 222 18.26 -21.62 -16.52
CA PRO A 222 19.50 -21.20 -15.85
C PRO A 222 19.23 -20.27 -14.67
N VAL A 223 19.79 -20.58 -13.50
CA VAL A 223 19.65 -19.86 -12.22
C VAL A 223 19.93 -18.36 -12.34
N TYR A 224 20.78 -17.92 -13.26
CA TYR A 224 21.07 -16.48 -13.48
C TYR A 224 19.91 -15.69 -14.12
N LYS A 225 19.06 -16.32 -14.95
CA LYS A 225 17.86 -15.67 -15.53
C LYS A 225 16.76 -15.53 -14.49
N LEU A 226 16.68 -16.46 -13.55
CA LEU A 226 15.80 -16.41 -12.39
C LEU A 226 16.13 -15.19 -11.52
N ASN A 227 17.40 -14.88 -11.25
CA ASN A 227 17.82 -13.69 -10.50
C ASN A 227 17.36 -12.35 -11.13
N SER A 228 17.30 -12.26 -12.47
CA SER A 228 16.76 -11.09 -13.18
C SER A 228 15.24 -10.94 -12.99
N ILE A 229 14.51 -12.06 -13.04
CA ILE A 229 13.07 -12.12 -12.75
C ILE A 229 12.81 -11.81 -11.26
N PHE A 230 13.67 -12.26 -10.34
CA PHE A 230 13.56 -11.97 -8.90
C PHE A 230 13.86 -10.50 -8.56
N SER A 231 14.79 -9.85 -9.26
CA SER A 231 14.95 -8.39 -9.18
C SER A 231 13.67 -7.63 -9.57
N THR A 232 12.87 -8.22 -10.47
CA THR A 232 11.57 -7.71 -10.94
C THR A 232 10.45 -7.94 -9.91
N PHE A 233 10.58 -8.91 -8.99
CA PHE A 233 9.67 -9.09 -7.84
C PHE A 233 9.95 -8.14 -6.68
N ARG A 234 11.20 -7.66 -6.53
CA ARG A 234 11.60 -6.57 -5.60
C ARG A 234 10.82 -5.26 -5.83
N MET A 235 10.14 -5.18 -6.97
CA MET A 235 9.40 -4.04 -7.52
C MET A 235 7.93 -3.95 -7.08
N PHE A 236 7.39 -4.95 -6.39
CA PHE A 236 5.98 -5.03 -5.90
C PHE A 236 5.66 -4.16 -4.69
N GLN A 237 6.33 -3.02 -4.59
CA GLN A 237 6.67 -2.54 -3.27
C GLN A 237 6.54 -1.01 -3.28
N GLY A 238 5.30 -0.56 -3.15
CA GLY A 238 4.89 0.83 -2.91
C GLY A 238 4.91 1.13 -1.42
N HIS A 239 6.12 1.34 -0.91
CA HIS A 239 6.41 1.53 0.52
C HIS A 239 6.04 2.91 1.06
N GLY A 240 5.59 3.82 0.20
CA GLY A 240 5.45 5.24 0.53
C GLY A 240 4.03 5.71 0.82
N ARG A 241 2.98 4.89 0.59
CA ARG A 241 1.59 5.35 0.73
C ARG A 241 1.24 5.76 2.16
N SER A 242 1.53 4.88 3.14
CA SER A 242 1.31 5.18 4.55
C SER A 242 2.27 6.25 5.07
N VAL A 243 3.52 6.22 4.62
CA VAL A 243 4.53 7.23 4.98
C VAL A 243 4.11 8.63 4.49
N CYS A 244 3.56 8.73 3.28
CA CYS A 244 3.03 9.96 2.72
C CYS A 244 1.96 10.57 3.63
N VAL A 245 0.95 9.79 4.01
CA VAL A 245 -0.11 10.26 4.93
C VAL A 245 0.46 10.55 6.32
N MET A 246 1.42 9.76 6.80
CA MET A 246 2.07 9.96 8.10
C MET A 246 2.86 11.27 8.15
N CYS A 247 3.61 11.61 7.10
CA CYS A 247 4.32 12.89 7.01
C CYS A 247 3.35 14.07 7.17
N ALA A 248 2.22 14.03 6.47
CA ALA A 248 1.20 15.06 6.56
C ALA A 248 0.54 15.13 7.95
N LEU A 249 0.30 13.97 8.57
CA LEU A 249 -0.26 13.88 9.92
C LEU A 249 0.70 14.46 10.98
N LEU A 250 2.00 14.16 10.91
CA LEU A 250 2.98 14.70 11.85
C LEU A 250 3.09 16.22 11.77
N VAL A 251 3.03 16.78 10.56
CA VAL A 251 3.00 18.24 10.36
C VAL A 251 1.74 18.85 10.97
N ALA A 252 0.57 18.26 10.72
CA ALA A 252 -0.70 18.77 11.26
C ALA A 252 -0.82 18.65 12.79
N LEU A 253 -0.13 17.68 13.39
CA LEU A 253 -0.05 17.51 14.84
C LEU A 253 1.04 18.41 15.49
N GLY A 254 1.82 19.15 14.70
CA GLY A 254 2.88 20.03 15.19
C GLY A 254 4.17 19.31 15.61
N PHE A 255 4.33 18.03 15.26
CA PHE A 255 5.57 17.28 15.53
C PHE A 255 6.67 17.56 14.51
N ALA A 256 6.34 18.18 13.37
CA ALA A 256 7.28 18.55 12.32
C ALA A 256 6.86 19.87 11.68
N GLU A 257 7.84 20.72 11.34
CA GLU A 257 7.60 22.00 10.67
C GLU A 257 7.15 21.82 9.22
N ASP A 258 7.74 20.84 8.52
CA ASP A 258 7.40 20.51 7.15
C ASP A 258 7.38 18.98 6.93
N TRP A 259 6.89 18.57 5.75
CA TRP A 259 6.78 17.15 5.43
C TRP A 259 8.16 16.46 5.29
N LYS A 260 9.25 17.22 5.08
CA LYS A 260 10.61 16.69 4.97
C LYS A 260 11.18 16.35 6.33
N ALA A 261 11.01 17.24 7.32
CA ALA A 261 11.33 16.99 8.71
C ALA A 261 10.51 15.80 9.23
N ALA A 262 9.22 15.72 8.87
CA ALA A 262 8.38 14.58 9.21
C ALA A 262 8.92 13.26 8.62
N GLU A 263 9.37 13.28 7.35
CA GLU A 263 10.01 12.10 6.74
C GLU A 263 11.28 11.69 7.49
N GLN A 264 12.11 12.65 7.92
CA GLN A 264 13.32 12.36 8.68
C GLN A 264 13.00 11.71 10.02
N ILE A 265 12.02 12.23 10.78
CA ILE A 265 11.55 11.65 12.05
C ILE A 265 11.10 10.19 11.85
N ILE A 266 10.35 9.91 10.78
CA ILE A 266 9.93 8.53 10.48
C ILE A 266 11.15 7.67 10.13
N ARG A 267 12.10 8.19 9.35
CA ARG A 267 13.31 7.47 8.92
C ARG A 267 14.23 7.11 10.09
N GLU A 268 14.33 7.97 11.11
CA GLU A 268 15.10 7.65 12.32
C GLU A 268 14.56 6.42 13.04
N LYS A 269 13.23 6.25 13.06
CA LYS A 269 12.57 5.09 13.68
C LYS A 269 12.40 3.90 12.74
N ARG A 270 12.40 4.14 11.43
CA ARG A 270 12.27 3.14 10.36
C ARG A 270 13.23 3.50 9.22
N PRO A 271 14.52 3.13 9.29
CA PRO A 271 15.53 3.53 8.29
C PRO A 271 15.14 3.10 6.88
N SER A 272 14.44 1.97 6.79
CA SER A 272 13.92 1.42 5.58
C SER A 272 12.66 2.11 5.05
N ILE A 273 12.32 3.35 5.36
CA ILE A 273 11.22 4.02 4.62
C ILE A 273 11.71 4.62 3.30
N SER A 274 10.86 4.54 2.27
CA SER A 274 11.13 5.13 0.96
C SER A 274 9.86 5.72 0.34
N MET A 275 9.94 7.00 -0.01
CA MET A 275 8.92 7.71 -0.78
C MET A 275 9.41 8.01 -2.19
N ASN A 276 8.64 7.54 -3.18
CA ASN A 276 8.85 7.89 -4.58
C ASN A 276 8.50 9.37 -4.91
N THR A 277 8.81 9.81 -6.13
CA THR A 277 8.56 11.17 -6.61
C THR A 277 7.08 11.56 -6.60
N LEU A 278 6.15 10.62 -6.82
CA LEU A 278 4.72 10.89 -6.81
C LEU A 278 4.22 11.23 -5.39
N HIS A 279 4.68 10.51 -4.36
CA HIS A 279 4.35 10.83 -2.96
C HIS A 279 4.86 12.22 -2.59
N ARG A 280 6.11 12.54 -2.94
CA ARG A 280 6.71 13.86 -2.67
C ARG A 280 5.97 14.98 -3.39
N LYS A 281 5.54 14.76 -4.63
CA LYS A 281 4.74 15.72 -5.40
C LYS A 281 3.38 15.95 -4.72
N SER A 282 2.68 14.89 -4.34
CA SER A 282 1.39 15.00 -3.65
C SER A 282 1.51 15.72 -2.31
N LEU A 283 2.54 15.40 -1.51
CA LEU A 283 2.85 16.12 -0.27
C LEU A 283 3.17 17.60 -0.49
N MET A 284 3.93 17.92 -1.54
CA MET A 284 4.24 19.30 -1.88
C MET A 284 2.98 20.09 -2.30
N GLU A 285 2.08 19.47 -3.06
CA GLU A 285 0.80 20.07 -3.42
C GLU A 285 -0.10 20.25 -2.19
N TRP A 286 -0.18 19.24 -1.33
CA TRP A 286 -0.88 19.32 -0.05
C TRP A 286 -0.30 20.43 0.85
N SER A 287 1.03 20.53 0.99
CA SER A 287 1.66 21.55 1.83
C SER A 287 1.47 22.97 1.34
N LYS A 288 1.27 23.18 0.02
CA LYS A 288 0.90 24.50 -0.51
C LYS A 288 -0.44 24.97 0.02
N HIS A 289 -1.38 24.05 0.27
CA HIS A 289 -2.70 24.38 0.78
C HIS A 289 -2.67 24.74 2.28
N LEU A 290 -1.61 24.30 3.00
CA LEU A 290 -1.33 24.78 4.36
C LEU A 290 -0.75 26.20 4.39
N LEU A 291 -0.23 26.71 3.25
CA LEU A 291 0.55 27.95 3.17
C LEU A 291 -0.18 29.19 2.63
N PRO A 292 -1.51 29.34 2.81
CA PRO A 292 -2.03 30.69 3.02
C PRO A 292 -3.13 30.74 4.09
N SER A 293 -2.76 30.69 5.37
CA SER A 293 -3.59 31.25 6.46
C SER A 293 -2.84 31.65 7.73
N THR A 294 -1.49 31.63 7.76
CA THR A 294 -0.71 31.97 8.96
C THR A 294 -0.09 33.37 8.95
N ARG A 295 -0.58 34.31 8.12
CA ARG A 295 -0.13 35.72 8.11
C ARG A 295 -1.21 36.79 7.85
N SER A 296 -2.50 36.45 7.95
CA SER A 296 -3.57 37.46 7.91
C SER A 296 -4.62 37.14 8.96
N GLY A 297 -4.51 37.79 10.12
CA GLY A 297 -5.45 37.62 11.23
C GLY A 297 -4.91 38.07 12.59
N GLU A 298 -3.63 38.43 12.70
CA GLU A 298 -3.08 39.07 13.89
C GLU A 298 -3.19 40.60 13.74
N SER A 299 -4.41 41.12 13.56
CA SER A 299 -4.65 42.57 13.57
C SER A 299 -6.10 43.01 13.81
N ASP A 300 -6.98 42.21 14.44
CA ASP A 300 -8.37 42.67 14.70
C ASP A 300 -8.99 42.20 16.03
N VAL A 301 -8.19 41.75 17.02
CA VAL A 301 -8.70 41.37 18.36
C VAL A 301 -8.28 42.36 19.47
N SER A 302 -7.56 43.43 19.12
CA SER A 302 -7.13 44.46 20.09
C SER A 302 -8.05 45.68 20.17
N SER A 303 -9.12 45.76 19.39
CA SER A 303 -10.03 46.92 19.34
C SER A 303 -11.39 46.70 20.01
N VAL A 304 -11.71 45.49 20.48
CA VAL A 304 -13.03 45.17 21.09
C VAL A 304 -12.97 45.04 22.63
N ILE A 305 -11.78 44.98 23.24
CA ILE A 305 -11.66 44.80 24.71
C ILE A 305 -11.52 46.15 25.46
N HIS A 306 -11.37 47.28 24.76
CA HIS A 306 -11.17 48.59 25.42
C HIS A 306 -12.40 49.50 25.54
N SER A 307 -13.59 49.11 25.07
CA SER A 307 -14.81 49.95 25.20
C SER A 307 -15.76 49.59 26.34
N ASP A 308 -15.63 48.42 26.97
CA ASP A 308 -16.60 47.95 27.98
C ASP A 308 -16.12 48.08 29.44
N TYR A 309 -14.95 48.67 29.68
CA TYR A 309 -14.45 48.94 31.05
C TYR A 309 -14.75 50.35 31.59
N ASN A 310 -15.51 51.19 30.87
CA ASN A 310 -15.80 52.56 31.30
C ASN A 310 -17.30 52.91 31.36
N ARG A 311 -18.15 51.92 31.63
CA ARG A 311 -19.56 52.16 31.97
C ARG A 311 -20.00 51.32 33.16
N LYS A 312 -19.45 51.62 34.33
CA LYS A 312 -20.10 51.51 35.65
C LYS A 312 -19.57 52.61 36.55
#